data_AF-A0AAV6GHC3-F1
#
_entry.id   AF-A0AAV6GHC3-F1
#
_cell.length_a   1.000
_cell.length_b   1.000
_cell.length_c   1.000
_cell.angle_alpha   90.00
_cell.angle_beta   90.00
_cell.angle_gamma   90.00
#
_symmetry.space_group_name_H-M   'P 1'
#
loop_
_entity.id
_entity.type
_entity.pdbx_description
1 polymer ?
#
loop_
_entity_poly.entity_id
_entity_poly.type
_entity_poly.pdbx_seq_one_letter_code
_entity_poly.pdbx_strand_id
1 'polypeptide(L)'
;MAKTFAIRRLEVVHDGPSVQEFIARWPGLFREDQVKEEFRRITAIPLEATFLGKLDHYTPQLLKVMRAKGGVAGSKIRPILDTLCQLHSIDQQRDAVICSLMEYIWTKKRCSHLQPLFLKMPVVGVLWY
;
A
#
# COMPACT_ATOMS: atom_id res chain seq x y z
N MET A 1 -26.70 -16.46 -0.97
CA MET A 1 -26.99 -15.13 -1.57
C MET A 1 -25.69 -14.35 -1.64
N ALA A 2 -25.12 -14.13 -2.82
CA ALA A 2 -23.90 -13.34 -2.98
C ALA A 2 -24.26 -11.86 -2.79
N LYS A 3 -24.10 -11.33 -1.57
CA LYS A 3 -24.22 -9.89 -1.30
C LYS A 3 -23.26 -9.15 -2.25
N THR A 4 -23.78 -8.27 -3.09
CA THR A 4 -23.00 -7.48 -4.06
C THR A 4 -22.08 -6.51 -3.30
N PHE A 5 -20.88 -6.28 -3.80
CA PHE A 5 -19.85 -5.48 -3.11
C PHE A 5 -20.27 -4.03 -2.87
N ALA A 6 -21.19 -3.49 -3.67
CA ALA A 6 -21.77 -2.17 -3.46
C ALA A 6 -22.48 -2.08 -2.09
N ILE A 7 -23.21 -3.13 -1.70
CA ILE A 7 -23.86 -3.21 -0.38
C ILE A 7 -22.79 -3.29 0.72
N ARG A 8 -21.68 -4.01 0.48
CA ARG A 8 -20.56 -4.11 1.44
C ARG A 8 -19.89 -2.76 1.70
N ARG A 9 -19.72 -1.93 0.68
CA ARG A 9 -19.18 -0.57 0.83
C ARG A 9 -20.07 0.31 1.70
N LEU A 10 -21.40 0.21 1.54
CA LEU A 10 -22.35 0.93 2.37
C LEU A 10 -22.27 0.48 3.82
N GLU A 11 -22.23 -0.83 4.09
CA GLU A 11 -22.05 -1.39 5.44
C GLU A 11 -20.73 -0.91 6.08
N VAL A 12 -19.61 -0.87 5.34
CA VAL A 12 -18.32 -0.38 5.87
C VAL A 12 -18.37 1.10 6.24
N VAL A 13 -18.94 1.92 5.35
CA VAL A 13 -18.99 3.38 5.55
C VAL A 13 -19.96 3.74 6.67
N HIS A 14 -21.06 3.00 6.79
CA HIS A 14 -22.10 3.26 7.79
C HIS A 14 -21.78 2.66 9.15
N ASP A 15 -21.36 1.39 9.20
CA ASP A 15 -21.19 0.64 10.45
C ASP A 15 -19.77 0.77 11.02
N GLY A 16 -18.80 1.23 10.22
CA GLY A 16 -17.41 1.42 10.64
C GLY A 16 -16.81 0.21 11.37
N PRO A 17 -16.97 -1.03 10.86
CA PRO A 17 -16.58 -2.23 11.58
C PRO A 17 -15.06 -2.28 11.82
N SER A 18 -14.65 -2.94 12.90
CA SER A 18 -13.22 -3.18 13.15
C SER A 18 -12.58 -3.99 12.02
N VAL A 19 -11.26 -3.87 11.84
CA VAL A 19 -10.53 -4.63 10.81
C VAL A 19 -10.73 -6.14 10.99
N GLN A 20 -10.77 -6.64 12.23
CA GLN A 20 -11.01 -8.05 12.52
C GLN A 20 -12.41 -8.50 12.10
N GLU A 21 -13.43 -7.70 12.42
CA GLU A 21 -14.81 -7.98 12.02
C GLU A 21 -14.98 -7.92 10.50
N PHE A 22 -14.29 -6.98 9.86
CA PHE A 22 -14.30 -6.83 8.42
C PHE A 22 -13.66 -8.03 7.70
N ILE A 23 -12.53 -8.53 8.21
CA ILE A 23 -11.88 -9.76 7.71
C ILE A 23 -12.79 -10.97 7.91
N ALA A 24 -13.38 -11.13 9.09
CA ALA A 24 -14.24 -12.27 9.40
C ALA A 24 -15.51 -12.29 8.54
N ARG A 25 -16.11 -11.12 8.32
CA ARG A 25 -17.33 -10.97 7.53
C ARG A 25 -17.07 -11.08 6.03
N TRP A 26 -15.89 -10.66 5.58
CA TRP A 26 -15.56 -10.57 4.16
C TRP A 26 -14.15 -11.09 3.83
N PRO A 27 -13.85 -12.38 4.10
CA PRO A 27 -12.52 -12.93 3.87
C PRO A 27 -12.12 -12.88 2.38
N GLY A 28 -13.12 -12.91 1.49
CA GLY A 28 -12.90 -12.77 0.05
C GLY A 28 -12.30 -11.43 -0.37
N LEU A 29 -12.48 -10.35 0.39
CA LEU A 29 -11.87 -9.05 0.10
C LEU A 29 -10.37 -9.02 0.32
N PHE A 30 -9.82 -10.05 0.94
CA PHE A 30 -8.39 -10.20 1.19
C PHE A 30 -7.77 -11.27 0.29
N ARG A 31 -8.55 -11.84 -0.65
CA ARG A 31 -8.01 -12.68 -1.70
C ARG A 31 -7.64 -11.84 -2.91
N GLU A 32 -6.46 -12.12 -3.44
CA GLU A 32 -5.87 -11.38 -4.55
C GLU A 32 -6.78 -11.32 -5.79
N ASP A 33 -7.40 -12.45 -6.17
CA ASP A 33 -8.30 -12.56 -7.32
C ASP A 33 -9.53 -11.63 -7.19
N GLN A 34 -10.13 -11.60 -6.01
CA GLN A 34 -11.30 -10.79 -5.72
C GLN A 34 -10.94 -9.31 -5.68
N VAL A 35 -9.80 -8.95 -5.09
CA VAL A 35 -9.34 -7.55 -5.05
C VAL A 35 -9.13 -7.02 -6.46
N LYS A 36 -8.46 -7.79 -7.33
CA LYS A 36 -8.23 -7.42 -8.73
C LYS A 36 -9.54 -7.22 -9.48
N GLU A 37 -10.48 -8.16 -9.35
CA GLU A 37 -11.75 -8.10 -10.08
C GLU A 37 -12.65 -6.96 -9.60
N GLU A 38 -12.63 -6.67 -8.30
CA GLU A 38 -13.44 -5.63 -7.69
C GLU A 38 -12.91 -4.23 -8.01
N PHE A 39 -11.59 -4.07 -7.98
CA PHE A 39 -10.96 -2.86 -8.48
C PHE A 39 -11.31 -2.62 -9.95
N ARG A 40 -11.24 -3.66 -10.78
CA ARG A 40 -11.61 -3.59 -12.19
C ARG A 40 -13.08 -3.23 -12.37
N ARG A 41 -14.00 -3.77 -11.57
CA ARG A 41 -15.42 -3.44 -11.67
C ARG A 41 -15.72 -1.99 -11.31
N ILE A 42 -15.01 -1.41 -10.33
CA ILE A 42 -15.23 -0.02 -9.89
C ILE A 42 -14.60 0.99 -10.86
N THR A 43 -13.38 0.71 -11.31
CA THR A 43 -12.56 1.67 -12.06
C THR A 43 -12.52 1.42 -13.57
N ALA A 44 -13.00 0.25 -14.01
CA ALA A 44 -12.78 -0.30 -15.35
C ALA A 44 -11.30 -0.55 -15.71
N ILE A 45 -10.37 -0.44 -14.74
CA ILE A 45 -8.92 -0.54 -14.96
C ILE A 45 -8.39 -1.88 -14.41
N PRO A 46 -7.52 -2.60 -15.13
CA PRO A 46 -6.87 -3.80 -14.59
C PRO A 46 -5.85 -3.40 -13.53
N LEU A 47 -6.08 -3.80 -12.27
CA LEU A 47 -5.30 -3.38 -11.11
C LEU A 47 -3.80 -3.66 -11.26
N GLU A 48 -3.44 -4.94 -11.39
CA GLU A 48 -2.06 -5.40 -11.32
C GLU A 48 -1.21 -4.86 -12.47
N ALA A 49 -1.65 -5.06 -13.71
CA ALA A 49 -0.92 -4.59 -14.89
C ALA A 49 -0.72 -3.06 -14.87
N THR A 50 -1.74 -2.31 -14.45
CA THR A 50 -1.65 -0.85 -14.36
C THR A 50 -0.73 -0.42 -13.23
N PHE A 51 -0.84 -1.04 -12.05
CA PHE A 51 0.01 -0.75 -10.90
C PHE A 51 1.48 -1.02 -11.23
N LEU A 52 1.80 -2.19 -11.75
CA LEU A 52 3.17 -2.57 -12.12
C LEU A 52 3.72 -1.66 -13.23
N GLY A 53 2.93 -1.36 -14.26
CA GLY A 53 3.36 -0.42 -15.30
C GLY A 53 3.64 1.00 -14.78
N LYS A 54 2.83 1.49 -13.82
CA LYS A 54 3.09 2.78 -13.15
C LYS A 54 4.29 2.70 -12.22
N LEU A 55 4.47 1.60 -11.50
CA LEU A 55 5.63 1.36 -10.65
C LEU A 55 6.92 1.42 -11.46
N ASP A 56 6.98 0.73 -12.60
CA ASP A 56 8.13 0.73 -13.50
C ASP A 56 8.40 2.16 -14.03
N HIS A 57 7.35 2.86 -14.48
CA HIS A 57 7.45 4.23 -14.97
C HIS A 57 8.03 5.20 -13.94
N TYR A 58 7.61 5.10 -12.67
CA TYR A 58 8.07 5.99 -11.60
C TYR A 58 9.31 5.51 -10.86
N THR A 59 9.77 4.27 -11.10
CA THR A 59 10.93 3.68 -10.42
C THR A 59 12.15 4.60 -10.45
N PRO A 60 12.57 5.21 -11.57
CA PRO A 60 13.73 6.11 -11.58
C PRO A 60 13.60 7.30 -10.62
N GLN A 61 12.40 7.89 -10.52
CA GLN A 61 12.14 9.02 -9.62
C GLN A 61 12.06 8.56 -8.16
N LEU A 62 11.42 7.42 -7.91
CA LEU A 62 11.35 6.81 -6.57
C LEU A 62 12.75 6.51 -6.04
N LEU A 63 13.63 5.91 -6.86
CA LEU A 63 15.02 5.65 -6.48
C LEU A 63 15.76 6.93 -6.12
N LYS A 64 15.58 8.02 -6.88
CA LYS A 64 16.20 9.32 -6.56
C LYS A 64 15.76 9.84 -5.20
N VAL A 65 14.45 9.81 -4.91
CA VAL A 65 13.90 10.26 -3.62
C VAL A 65 14.34 9.37 -2.46
N MET A 66 14.38 8.05 -2.67
CA MET A 66 14.80 7.09 -1.66
C MET A 66 16.30 7.15 -1.36
N ARG A 67 17.16 7.36 -2.37
CA ARG A 67 18.62 7.58 -2.18
C ARG A 67 18.92 8.87 -1.44
N ALA A 68 18.14 9.92 -1.69
CA ALA A 68 18.26 11.19 -0.98
C ALA A 68 17.83 11.09 0.50
N LYS A 69 17.18 10.00 0.92
CA LYS A 69 16.76 9.80 2.31
C LYS A 69 18.00 9.61 3.21
N GLY A 70 18.11 10.48 4.21
CA GLY A 70 19.10 10.37 5.28
C GLY A 70 18.56 9.69 6.55
N GLY A 71 19.38 9.66 7.60
CA GLY A 71 19.02 9.11 8.92
C GLY A 71 18.77 7.60 8.91
N VAL A 72 18.10 7.10 9.96
CA VAL A 72 17.81 5.67 10.16
C VAL A 72 17.08 5.05 8.96
N ALA A 73 16.15 5.81 8.37
CA ALA A 73 15.44 5.41 7.16
C ALA A 73 16.38 5.19 5.97
N GLY A 74 17.26 6.17 5.72
CA GLY A 74 18.25 6.09 4.66
C GLY A 74 19.20 4.90 4.83
N SER A 75 19.66 4.65 6.06
CA SER A 75 20.54 3.52 6.35
C SER A 75 19.89 2.15 6.09
N LYS A 76 18.57 2.02 6.31
CA LYS A 76 17.82 0.80 6.02
C LYS A 76 17.52 0.60 4.54
N ILE A 77 17.24 1.69 3.83
CA ILE A 77 16.85 1.64 2.42
C ILE A 77 18.07 1.43 1.50
N ARG A 78 19.22 2.05 1.81
CA ARG A 78 20.47 1.94 1.02
C ARG A 78 20.86 0.51 0.62
N PRO A 79 20.98 -0.48 1.53
CA PRO A 79 21.36 -1.84 1.13
C PRO A 79 20.35 -2.50 0.16
N ILE A 80 19.05 -2.18 0.30
CA ILE A 80 18.01 -2.65 -0.62
C ILE A 80 18.22 -2.02 -2.01
N LEU A 81 18.54 -0.71 -2.05
CA LEU A 81 18.83 0.00 -3.30
C LEU A 81 20.14 -0.41 -3.97
N ASP A 82 21.13 -0.86 -3.20
CA ASP A 82 22.40 -1.36 -3.74
C ASP A 82 22.23 -2.76 -4.35
N THR A 83 21.36 -3.57 -3.75
CA THR A 83 20.99 -4.89 -4.29
C THR A 83 20.20 -4.75 -5.58
N LEU A 84 19.36 -3.71 -5.72
CA LEU A 84 18.63 -3.39 -6.94
C LEU A 84 19.52 -3.25 -8.19
N CYS A 85 20.77 -2.80 -8.04
CA CYS A 85 21.73 -2.70 -9.14
C CYS A 85 22.23 -4.08 -9.65
N GLN A 86 21.98 -5.15 -8.89
CA GLN A 86 22.45 -6.52 -9.17
C GLN A 86 21.31 -7.46 -9.61
N LEU A 87 20.06 -6.97 -9.65
CA LEU A 87 18.90 -7.77 -10.01
C LEU A 87 18.75 -7.83 -11.54
N HIS A 88 18.51 -9.04 -12.04
CA HIS A 88 18.38 -9.31 -13.48
C HIS A 88 16.92 -9.55 -13.90
N SER A 89 16.02 -9.74 -12.93
CA SER A 89 14.58 -9.92 -13.18
C SER A 89 13.80 -8.65 -12.84
N ILE A 90 12.87 -8.31 -13.73
CA ILE A 90 11.93 -7.18 -13.55
C ILE A 90 11.11 -7.36 -12.27
N ASP A 91 10.69 -8.58 -11.95
CA ASP A 91 9.86 -8.84 -10.77
C ASP A 91 10.66 -8.69 -9.47
N GLN A 92 11.93 -9.10 -9.47
CA GLN A 92 12.82 -8.86 -8.33
C GLN A 92 13.08 -7.36 -8.15
N GLN A 93 13.23 -6.62 -9.25
CA GLN A 93 13.38 -5.17 -9.20
C GLN A 93 12.13 -4.49 -8.62
N ARG A 94 10.94 -4.88 -9.07
CA ARG A 94 9.67 -4.37 -8.55
C ARG A 94 9.52 -4.64 -7.06
N ASP A 95 9.81 -5.86 -6.61
CA ASP A 95 9.73 -6.26 -5.21
C ASP A 95 10.65 -5.39 -4.33
N ALA A 96 11.91 -5.22 -4.73
CA ALA A 96 12.86 -4.40 -3.98
C ALA A 96 12.48 -2.90 -3.97
N VAL A 97 11.88 -2.37 -5.04
CA VAL A 97 11.34 -1.00 -5.05
C VAL A 97 10.16 -0.86 -4.09
N ILE A 98 9.23 -1.83 -4.07
CA ILE A 98 8.08 -1.83 -3.15
C ILE A 98 8.57 -1.92 -1.70
N CYS A 99 9.50 -2.81 -1.39
CA CYS A 99 10.09 -2.96 -0.05
C CYS A 99 10.75 -1.65 0.42
N SER A 100 11.55 -1.03 -0.46
CA SER A 100 12.19 0.26 -0.18
C SER A 100 11.16 1.37 0.07
N LEU A 101 10.07 1.39 -0.71
CA LEU A 101 8.99 2.36 -0.57
C LEU A 101 8.22 2.17 0.75
N MET A 102 7.95 0.93 1.15
CA MET A 102 7.32 0.62 2.44
C MET A 102 8.17 1.14 3.60
N GLU A 103 9.48 0.86 3.60
CA GLU A 103 10.41 1.40 4.60
C GLU A 103 10.44 2.94 4.57
N TYR A 104 10.46 3.55 3.38
CA TYR A 104 10.44 5.01 3.24
C TYR A 104 9.19 5.66 3.86
N ILE A 105 8.00 5.12 3.59
CA ILE A 105 6.72 5.64 4.09
C ILE A 105 6.60 5.40 5.61
N TRP A 106 6.93 4.19 6.05
CA TRP A 106 6.83 3.79 7.46
C TRP A 106 7.78 4.59 8.35
N THR A 107 9.00 4.86 7.87
CA THR A 107 9.99 5.66 8.60
C THR A 107 9.71 7.15 8.55
N LYS A 108 9.08 7.68 7.48
CA LYS A 108 8.61 9.07 7.45
C LYS A 108 7.62 9.33 8.59
N LYS A 109 6.69 8.41 8.85
CA LYS A 109 5.74 8.51 9.98
C LYS A 109 6.41 8.43 11.36
N ARG A 110 7.61 7.82 11.44
CA ARG A 110 8.41 7.76 12.67
C ARG A 110 9.29 9.00 12.91
N CYS A 111 9.70 9.70 11.85
CA CYS A 111 10.53 10.90 11.95
C CYS A 111 9.74 12.19 12.22
N SER A 112 8.43 12.21 12.04
CA SER A 112 7.56 13.34 12.39
C SER A 112 7.12 13.32 13.86
N HIS A 113 8.09 13.20 14.80
CA HIS A 113 7.93 12.95 16.24
C HIS A 113 7.59 11.50 16.64
N LEU A 114 8.50 10.88 17.40
CA LEU A 114 8.12 9.88 18.40
C LEU A 114 7.17 10.55 19.40
N GLN A 115 5.88 10.21 19.38
CA GLN A 115 4.97 10.15 20.53
C GLN A 115 3.56 9.70 20.05
N PRO A 116 2.70 9.15 20.92
CA PRO A 116 2.02 7.88 20.72
C PRO A 116 0.55 8.04 20.30
N LEU A 117 0.24 7.96 19.00
CA LEU A 117 -1.16 7.97 18.54
C LEU A 117 -1.58 6.81 17.63
N PHE A 118 -0.69 5.92 17.19
CA PHE A 118 -1.15 4.74 16.43
C PHE A 118 -1.86 3.69 17.29
N LEU A 119 -1.89 3.87 18.62
CA LEU A 119 -2.71 3.09 19.55
C LEU A 119 -4.05 3.78 19.89
N LYS A 120 -4.34 4.94 19.30
CA LYS A 120 -5.61 5.67 19.47
C LYS A 120 -6.02 6.35 18.17
N MET A 121 -6.59 5.59 17.25
CA MET A 121 -7.45 6.18 16.21
C MET A 121 -8.75 5.37 16.11
N PRO A 122 -9.74 5.64 16.99
CA PRO A 122 -11.11 5.67 16.56
C PRO A 122 -11.32 6.98 15.79
N VAL A 123 -11.88 6.92 14.58
CA VAL A 123 -12.49 8.07 13.89
C VAL A 123 -11.53 9.18 13.42
N VAL A 124 -11.10 9.10 12.15
CA VAL A 124 -10.86 10.28 11.29
C VAL A 124 -11.51 9.92 9.95
N GLY A 125 -12.76 10.25 9.66
CA GLY A 125 -13.51 11.42 10.06
C GLY A 125 -13.26 12.53 9.06
N VAL A 126 -13.95 12.43 7.92
CA VAL A 126 -14.39 13.52 7.04
C VAL A 126 -13.27 14.35 6.40
N LEU A 127 -13.39 14.63 5.10
CA LEU A 127 -12.49 15.46 4.28
C LEU A 127 -11.24 14.74 3.77
N TRP A 128 -11.36 14.07 2.64
CA TRP A 128 -10.72 14.52 1.41
C TRP A 128 -11.66 14.18 0.24
N TYR A 129 -12.64 15.09 0.07
CA TYR A 129 -13.74 15.21 -0.90
C TYR A 129 -14.76 14.08 -1.03
#